data_AF-A0A7K4JUS1-F1
#
_entry.id   AF-A0A7K4JUS1-F1
#
_cell.length_a   1.000
_cell.length_b   1.000
_cell.length_c   1.000
_cell.angle_alpha   90.00
_cell.angle_beta   90.00
_cell.angle_gamma   90.00
#
_symmetry.space_group_name_H-M   'P 1'
#
loop_
_entity.id
_entity.type
_entity.pdbx_description
1 polymer ?
#
loop_
_entity_poly.entity_id
_entity_poly.type
_entity_poly.pdbx_seq_one_letter_code
_entity_poly.pdbx_strand_id
1 'polypeptide(L)' 'DRNAELDFSTFLTIMYRQMKQEEPEQEIRRALAMLDRRRSGEIAVPELRAKLTRLGEKLSEEE' A
#
# COMPACT_ATOMS: atom_id res chain seq x y z
N ASP A 1 25.24 18.62 -18.03
CA ASP A 1 24.20 19.33 -17.25
C ASP A 1 23.57 18.47 -16.17
N ARG A 2 24.35 18.16 -15.11
CA ARG A 2 23.86 17.45 -13.91
C ARG A 2 23.97 18.38 -12.70
N ASN A 3 23.26 19.50 -12.73
CA ASN A 3 23.08 20.38 -11.55
C ASN A 3 21.91 21.35 -11.83
N ALA A 4 20.74 20.82 -12.20
CA ALA A 4 19.51 21.57 -12.01
C ALA A 4 19.16 21.40 -10.53
N GLU A 5 19.46 22.42 -9.72
CA GLU A 5 18.92 22.47 -8.36
C GLU A 5 17.40 22.29 -8.44
N LEU A 6 16.91 21.25 -7.78
CA LEU A 6 15.49 20.97 -7.74
C LEU A 6 14.84 22.04 -6.86
N ASP A 7 14.24 23.06 -7.47
CA ASP A 7 13.49 24.02 -6.70
C ASP A 7 12.30 23.35 -6.00
N PHE A 8 11.86 23.95 -4.90
CA PHE A 8 10.83 23.37 -4.05
C PHE A 8 9.48 23.19 -4.78
N SER A 9 9.17 24.04 -5.76
CA SER A 9 7.95 23.94 -6.56
C SER A 9 7.98 22.72 -7.49
N THR A 10 9.13 22.45 -8.08
CA THR A 10 9.39 21.27 -8.90
C THR A 10 9.32 20.00 -8.06
N PHE A 11 9.90 20.01 -6.85
CA PHE A 11 9.76 18.91 -5.90
C PHE A 11 8.30 18.60 -5.56
N LEU A 12 7.52 19.62 -5.19
CA LEU A 12 6.09 19.47 -4.87
C LEU A 12 5.28 18.96 -6.07
N THR A 13 5.61 19.41 -7.29
CA THR A 13 4.94 18.95 -8.51
C THR A 13 5.22 17.48 -8.78
N ILE A 14 6.46 17.02 -8.58
CA ILE A 14 6.85 15.61 -8.73
C ILE A 14 6.14 14.76 -7.66
N MET A 15 6.18 15.17 -6.40
CA MET A 15 5.51 14.45 -5.30
C MET A 15 3.99 14.39 -5.49
N TYR A 16 3.35 15.50 -5.87
CA TYR A 16 1.92 15.53 -6.15
C TYR A 16 1.53 14.61 -7.31
N ARG A 17 2.33 14.58 -8.39
CA ARG A 17 2.12 13.66 -9.51
C ARG A 17 2.31 12.21 -9.10
N GLN A 18 3.33 11.92 -8.28
CA GLN A 18 3.59 10.58 -7.80
C GLN A 18 2.49 10.08 -6.86
N MET A 19 2.05 10.91 -5.91
CA MET A 19 0.90 10.60 -5.02
C MET A 19 -0.42 10.42 -5.78
N LYS A 20 -0.56 11.01 -6.98
CA LYS A 20 -1.72 10.78 -7.86
C LYS A 20 -1.58 9.55 -8.76
N GLN A 21 -0.35 9.09 -9.01
CA GLN A 21 -0.06 7.89 -9.78
C GLN A 21 -0.05 6.63 -8.91
N GLU A 22 0.37 6.77 -7.66
CA GLU A 22 0.05 5.82 -6.61
C GLU A 22 -1.47 5.90 -6.44
N GLU A 23 -2.17 4.87 -6.92
CA GLU A 23 -3.58 4.66 -6.64
C GLU A 23 -3.66 3.76 -5.40
N PRO A 24 -3.50 4.30 -4.18
CA PRO A 24 -3.41 3.49 -2.96
C PRO A 24 -4.65 2.61 -2.81
N GLU A 25 -5.82 3.11 -3.23
CA GLU A 25 -7.05 2.34 -3.27
C GLU A 25 -6.96 1.11 -4.19
N GLN A 26 -6.32 1.23 -5.36
CA GLN A 26 -6.11 0.08 -6.23
C GLN A 26 -5.09 -0.90 -5.66
N GLU A 27 -4.01 -0.40 -5.06
CA GLU A 27 -3.00 -1.25 -4.44
C GLU A 27 -3.58 -2.05 -3.27
N ILE A 28 -4.32 -1.38 -2.38
CA ILE A 28 -5.05 -2.00 -1.28
C ILE A 28 -6.05 -3.03 -1.81
N ARG A 29 -6.82 -2.71 -2.86
CA ARG A 29 -7.75 -3.67 -3.49
C ARG A 29 -7.03 -4.88 -4.08
N ARG A 30 -5.89 -4.70 -4.74
CA ARG A 30 -5.09 -5.80 -5.31
C ARG A 30 -4.54 -6.69 -4.19
N ALA A 31 -4.03 -6.09 -3.12
CA ALA A 31 -3.57 -6.82 -1.94
C ALA A 31 -4.71 -7.64 -1.32
N LEU A 32 -5.87 -7.01 -1.06
CA LEU A 32 -7.06 -7.69 -0.53
C LEU A 32 -7.55 -8.82 -1.45
N ALA A 33 -7.53 -8.64 -2.77
CA ALA A 33 -7.89 -9.69 -3.73
C ALA A 33 -6.91 -10.89 -3.72
N MET A 34 -5.64 -10.68 -3.40
CA MET A 34 -4.67 -11.78 -3.18
C MET A 34 -4.89 -12.48 -1.83
N LEU A 35 -5.44 -11.77 -0.83
CA LEU A 35 -5.77 -12.32 0.47
C LEU A 35 -7.07 -13.15 0.41
N ASP A 36 -8.11 -12.66 -0.26
CA ASP A 36 -9.38 -13.36 -0.48
C ASP A 36 -9.31 -14.33 -1.68
N ARG A 37 -8.75 -15.51 -1.42
CA ARG A 37 -8.64 -16.58 -2.44
C ARG A 37 -10.00 -17.08 -2.92
N ARG A 38 -11.06 -16.89 -2.15
CA ARG A 38 -12.41 -17.39 -2.44
C ARG A 38 -13.22 -16.38 -3.25
N ARG A 39 -12.74 -15.14 -3.38
CA ARG A 39 -13.44 -14.02 -4.01
C ARG A 39 -14.83 -13.80 -3.39
N SER A 40 -14.97 -14.04 -2.09
CA SER A 40 -16.19 -13.78 -1.33
C SER A 40 -16.40 -12.28 -1.07
N GLY A 41 -15.37 -11.46 -1.20
CA GLY A 41 -15.36 -10.05 -0.79
C GLY A 41 -15.11 -9.85 0.71
N GLU A 42 -14.91 -10.94 1.46
CA GLU A 42 -14.69 -10.97 2.90
C GLU A 42 -13.46 -11.82 3.23
N ILE A 43 -12.69 -11.41 4.24
CA ILE A 43 -11.51 -12.12 4.75
C ILE A 43 -11.73 -12.36 6.25
N ALA A 44 -11.59 -13.60 6.70
CA ALA A 44 -11.72 -13.91 8.12
C ALA A 44 -10.52 -13.33 8.91
N VAL A 45 -10.79 -12.73 10.07
CA VAL A 45 -9.76 -12.14 10.97
C VAL A 45 -8.58 -13.10 11.23
N PRO A 46 -8.79 -14.39 11.53
CA PRO A 46 -7.66 -15.31 11.74
C PRO A 46 -6.80 -15.54 10.49
N GLU A 47 -7.39 -15.49 9.30
CA GLU A 47 -6.66 -15.65 8.03
C GLU A 47 -5.84 -14.40 7.71
N LEU A 48 -6.42 -13.21 7.94
CA LEU A 48 -5.73 -11.94 7.79
C LEU A 48 -4.50 -11.88 8.72
N ARG A 49 -4.70 -12.16 10.02
CA ARG A 49 -3.63 -12.17 11.02
C ARG A 49 -2.50 -13.15 10.64
N ALA A 50 -2.84 -14.38 10.26
CA ALA A 50 -1.84 -15.39 9.85
C ALA A 50 -1.02 -14.95 8.63
N LYS A 51 -1.64 -14.25 7.66
CA LYS A 51 -0.92 -13.75 6.48
C LYS A 51 -0.03 -12.56 6.80
N LEU A 52 -0.50 -11.62 7.62
CA LEU A 52 0.28 -10.45 8.05
C LEU A 52 1.48 -10.85 8.93
N THR A 53 1.29 -11.79 9.86
CA THR A 53 2.40 -12.37 10.64
C THR A 53 3.46 -13.03 9.75
N ARG A 54 3.06 -13.73 8.67
CA ARG A 54 4.00 -14.36 7.74
C ARG A 54 4.77 -13.34 6.89
N LEU A 55 4.22 -12.15 6.65
CA LEU A 55 4.89 -11.06 5.94
C LEU A 55 5.92 -10.32 6.80
N GLY A 56 6.00 -10.63 8.10
CA GLY A 56 6.96 -10.03 9.03
C GLY A 56 6.39 -8.89 9.86
N GLU A 57 5.11 -8.55 9.71
CA GLU A 57 4.43 -7.60 10.59
C GLU A 57 3.96 -8.29 11.86
N LYS A 58 4.45 -7.79 13.01
CA LYS A 58 3.96 -8.20 14.32
C LYS A 58 2.75 -7.34 14.66
N LEU A 59 1.56 -7.84 14.31
CA LEU A 59 0.32 -7.29 14.84
C LEU A 59 0.24 -7.61 16.34
N SER A 60 -0.09 -6.61 17.14
CA SER A 60 -0.45 -6.80 18.54
C SER A 60 -1.80 -7.52 18.65
N GLU A 61 -2.13 -8.12 19.79
CA GLU A 61 -3.42 -8.84 19.98
C GLU A 61 -4.65 -7.92 19.92
N GLU A 62 -4.44 -6.60 19.96
CA GLU A 62 -5.49 -5.57 19.83
C GLU A 62 -5.75 -5.19 18.36
N GLU A 63 -4.94 -5.69 17.41
CA GLU A 63 -5.02 -5.46 15.95
C GLU A 63 -5.42 -6.75 15.19
#